data_AF-A0A1G0YKJ5-F1
#
_entry.id   AF-A0A1G0YKJ5-F1
#
_cell.length_a   1.000
_cell.length_b   1.000
_cell.length_c   1.000
_cell.angle_alpha   90.00
_cell.angle_beta   90.00
_cell.angle_gamma   90.00
#
_symmetry.space_group_name_H-M   'P 1'
#
loop_
_entity.id
_entity.type
_entity.pdbx_description
1 polymer ?
#
loop_
_entity_poly.entity_id
_entity_poly.type
_entity_poly.pdbx_seq_one_letter_code
_entity_poly.pdbx_strand_id
1 'polypeptide(L)'
;MKTSSLSMSGSKYIGAFIKPPFFFNIFLISPCERRKTCVYYVLLRLIAKRFFVRFHEIFRSMTFWKMLKTGSKMLRKKFFEKKIEFFIKKCWTVCILLTILSALFVLSTDLRGGKQEGAKAEIKKNLSAEDIKALKEETLYLRGENAELKKENESLRKELIEILERYSEQDASMERIQLSIAGALATSEKTDVSVKEQELLSVMERLLKHSGAYAFKSLEFYRQLEEVLKKAQLDNVELAKIKLAMEDLAGKAKDLGAMSTSPQQTQRIDRCRVLAVNKSLQTVVLSAGFAQGITNGLNWYAGKNKEIQLRVVTARPFISAAAVIKGNINDLSQGMPVYSSAK
;
A
#
# COMPACT_ATOMS: atom_id res chain seq x y z
N MET A 1 -74.72 -54.00 8.24
CA MET A 1 -74.42 -55.09 7.27
C MET A 1 -72.98 -54.93 6.80
N LYS A 2 -72.14 -55.95 7.06
CA LYS A 2 -70.82 -56.29 6.47
C LYS A 2 -69.75 -55.18 6.51
N THR A 3 -68.69 -55.17 7.33
CA THR A 3 -67.68 -56.16 7.81
C THR A 3 -67.00 -57.01 6.74
N SER A 4 -65.74 -56.68 6.46
CA SER A 4 -64.61 -57.59 6.15
C SER A 4 -63.37 -56.70 5.90
N SER A 5 -62.30 -56.59 6.70
CA SER A 5 -61.41 -57.51 7.45
C SER A 5 -60.60 -58.49 6.59
N LEU A 6 -59.28 -58.29 6.54
CA LEU A 6 -58.18 -59.26 6.29
C LEU A 6 -56.87 -58.44 6.28
N SER A 7 -56.12 -58.29 7.38
CA SER A 7 -55.28 -59.21 8.18
C SER A 7 -53.95 -59.63 7.53
N MET A 8 -52.88 -59.18 8.19
CA MET A 8 -51.54 -59.77 8.41
C MET A 8 -50.63 -60.17 7.25
N SER A 9 -49.39 -59.65 7.28
CA SER A 9 -48.20 -60.40 7.74
C SER A 9 -46.91 -59.82 7.17
N GLY A 10 -45.83 -59.85 7.95
CA GLY A 10 -44.50 -60.16 7.40
C GLY A 10 -43.50 -59.02 7.31
N SER A 11 -42.75 -58.83 8.40
CA SER A 11 -41.40 -58.27 8.40
C SER A 11 -40.48 -58.91 7.36
N LYS A 12 -39.63 -58.12 6.68
CA LYS A 12 -38.17 -58.33 6.58
C LYS A 12 -37.49 -57.22 5.75
N TYR A 13 -36.31 -56.87 6.21
CA TYR A 13 -35.37 -55.87 5.69
C TYR A 13 -34.90 -56.17 4.24
N ILE A 14 -34.54 -55.13 3.50
CA ILE A 14 -33.20 -54.86 2.91
C ILE A 14 -33.34 -53.92 1.69
N GLY A 15 -32.69 -52.75 1.79
CA GLY A 15 -31.96 -52.06 0.72
C GLY A 15 -32.65 -51.76 -0.62
N ALA A 16 -33.01 -50.49 -0.83
CA ALA A 16 -32.88 -49.85 -2.15
C ALA A 16 -32.95 -48.31 -2.04
N PHE A 17 -31.86 -47.67 -2.45
CA PHE A 17 -31.76 -46.34 -3.07
C PHE A 17 -33.01 -45.43 -3.03
N ILE A 18 -33.01 -44.47 -2.10
CA ILE A 18 -33.87 -43.29 -2.19
C ILE A 18 -33.27 -42.36 -3.27
N LYS A 19 -33.88 -42.39 -4.46
CA LYS A 19 -33.78 -41.30 -5.44
C LYS A 19 -34.51 -40.06 -4.87
N PRO A 20 -33.95 -38.85 -4.91
CA PRO A 20 -34.66 -37.66 -4.49
C PRO A 20 -35.73 -37.25 -5.53
N PRO A 21 -36.98 -36.97 -5.14
CA PRO A 21 -37.99 -36.44 -6.04
C PRO A 21 -38.05 -34.91 -5.93
N PHE A 22 -37.15 -34.17 -6.56
CA PHE A 22 -37.29 -32.70 -6.69
C PHE A 22 -36.59 -32.19 -7.95
N PHE A 23 -37.08 -32.62 -9.11
CA PHE A 23 -36.86 -31.95 -10.39
C PHE A 23 -38.23 -31.69 -10.99
N PHE A 24 -38.86 -30.55 -10.67
CA PHE A 24 -39.87 -29.87 -11.50
C PHE A 24 -40.42 -28.67 -10.71
N ASN A 25 -39.78 -27.50 -10.88
CA ASN A 25 -40.43 -26.17 -10.93
C ASN A 25 -39.36 -25.07 -10.91
N ILE A 26 -38.75 -24.80 -12.08
CA ILE A 26 -37.91 -23.60 -12.31
C ILE A 26 -38.43 -22.84 -13.55
N PHE A 27 -39.75 -22.82 -13.77
CA PHE A 27 -40.32 -22.12 -14.92
C PHE A 27 -41.08 -20.82 -14.61
N LEU A 28 -41.11 -20.36 -13.36
CA LEU A 28 -41.81 -19.10 -13.00
C LEU A 28 -40.98 -18.19 -12.09
N ILE A 29 -39.75 -17.85 -12.49
CA ILE A 29 -38.99 -16.76 -11.86
C ILE A 29 -38.30 -15.92 -12.95
N SER A 30 -38.55 -14.62 -12.89
CA SER A 30 -38.15 -13.58 -13.85
C SER A 30 -36.62 -13.54 -14.12
N PRO A 31 -36.16 -13.16 -15.33
CA PRO A 31 -34.75 -13.30 -15.76
C PRO A 31 -33.72 -12.52 -14.92
N CYS A 32 -34.13 -11.48 -14.20
CA CYS A 32 -33.23 -10.61 -13.43
C CYS A 32 -32.76 -11.19 -12.08
N GLU A 33 -33.51 -12.13 -11.48
CA GLU A 33 -33.13 -12.73 -10.18
C GLU A 33 -32.24 -13.96 -10.29
N ARG A 34 -32.12 -14.56 -11.49
CA ARG A 34 -31.26 -15.72 -11.73
C ARG A 34 -29.77 -15.44 -11.54
N ARG A 35 -29.29 -14.21 -11.76
CA ARG A 35 -27.84 -13.90 -11.67
C ARG A 35 -27.34 -13.85 -10.23
N LYS A 36 -28.13 -13.34 -9.27
CA LYS A 36 -27.68 -13.19 -7.88
C LYS A 36 -27.77 -14.50 -7.10
N THR A 37 -28.81 -15.30 -7.33
CA THR A 37 -28.98 -16.64 -6.74
C THR A 37 -27.95 -17.63 -7.29
N CYS A 38 -27.63 -17.59 -8.59
CA CYS A 38 -26.57 -18.44 -9.16
C CYS A 38 -25.16 -18.12 -8.63
N VAL A 39 -24.79 -16.84 -8.50
CA VAL A 39 -23.45 -16.47 -8.00
C VAL A 39 -23.27 -16.92 -6.55
N TYR A 40 -24.29 -16.78 -5.71
CA TYR A 40 -24.23 -17.21 -4.32
C TYR A 40 -24.23 -18.73 -4.16
N TYR A 41 -25.00 -19.46 -4.97
CA TYR A 41 -24.98 -20.93 -4.95
C TYR A 41 -23.65 -21.50 -5.46
N VAL A 42 -23.03 -20.84 -6.45
CA VAL A 42 -21.68 -21.17 -6.93
C VAL A 42 -20.63 -20.88 -5.86
N LEU A 43 -20.73 -19.75 -5.14
CA LEU A 43 -19.86 -19.43 -4.01
C LEU A 43 -20.03 -20.42 -2.86
N LEU A 44 -21.26 -20.78 -2.49
CA LEU A 44 -21.54 -21.76 -1.43
C LEU A 44 -21.00 -23.14 -1.81
N ARG A 45 -21.18 -23.56 -3.08
CA ARG A 45 -20.66 -24.82 -3.61
C ARG A 45 -19.14 -24.80 -3.75
N LEU A 46 -18.53 -23.66 -4.06
CA LEU A 46 -17.07 -23.48 -4.06
C LEU A 46 -16.50 -23.54 -2.65
N ILE A 47 -17.13 -22.88 -1.67
CA ILE A 47 -16.72 -22.90 -0.26
C ILE A 47 -16.88 -24.32 0.29
N ALA A 48 -18.00 -25.00 0.01
CA ALA A 48 -18.21 -26.40 0.41
C ALA A 48 -17.21 -27.35 -0.26
N LYS A 49 -16.91 -27.17 -1.55
CA LYS A 49 -15.85 -27.95 -2.23
C LYS A 49 -14.47 -27.66 -1.65
N ARG A 50 -14.12 -26.40 -1.41
CA ARG A 50 -12.82 -26.01 -0.84
C ARG A 50 -12.67 -26.53 0.59
N PHE A 51 -13.77 -26.58 1.34
CA PHE A 51 -13.85 -27.19 2.66
C PHE A 51 -13.68 -28.70 2.57
N PHE A 52 -14.39 -29.40 1.67
CA PHE A 52 -14.27 -30.85 1.49
C PHE A 52 -12.88 -31.27 1.00
N VAL A 53 -12.26 -30.48 0.10
CA VAL A 53 -10.90 -30.72 -0.38
C VAL A 53 -9.87 -30.49 0.72
N ARG A 54 -9.98 -29.41 1.52
CA ARG A 54 -9.11 -29.22 2.70
C ARG A 54 -9.33 -30.28 3.76
N PHE A 55 -10.57 -30.70 3.99
CA PHE A 55 -10.90 -31.75 4.95
C PHE A 55 -10.29 -33.09 4.50
N HIS A 56 -10.35 -33.38 3.20
CA HIS A 56 -9.76 -34.57 2.59
C HIS A 56 -8.22 -34.51 2.53
N GLU A 57 -7.60 -33.35 2.28
CA GLU A 57 -6.14 -33.17 2.34
C GLU A 57 -5.58 -33.26 3.77
N ILE A 58 -6.33 -32.75 4.76
CA ILE A 58 -5.98 -32.92 6.18
C ILE A 58 -6.09 -34.39 6.59
N PHE A 59 -7.08 -35.12 6.06
CA PHE A 59 -7.20 -36.57 6.25
C PHE A 59 -6.13 -37.38 5.48
N ARG A 60 -5.66 -36.88 4.32
CA ARG A 60 -4.68 -37.55 3.46
C ARG A 60 -3.23 -37.24 3.85
N SER A 61 -2.95 -36.10 4.48
CA SER A 61 -1.62 -35.76 5.04
C SER A 61 -1.30 -36.52 6.33
N MET A 62 -2.27 -37.29 6.85
CA MET A 62 -2.06 -38.21 7.94
C MET A 62 -1.31 -39.46 7.45
N THR A 63 0.01 -39.42 7.63
CA THR A 63 0.92 -40.57 7.86
C THR A 63 0.52 -41.45 9.06
N PHE A 64 -0.71 -41.29 9.55
CA PHE A 64 -1.32 -41.90 10.72
C PHE A 64 -1.47 -43.42 10.60
N TRP A 65 -1.66 -43.94 9.39
CA TRP A 65 -1.71 -45.40 9.19
C TRP A 65 -0.34 -46.07 9.24
N LYS A 66 0.73 -45.37 8.86
CA LYS A 66 2.11 -45.87 8.99
C LYS A 66 2.66 -45.71 10.41
N MET A 67 2.20 -44.72 11.17
CA MET A 67 2.64 -44.47 12.55
C MET A 67 1.87 -45.28 13.61
N LEU A 68 0.71 -45.86 13.27
CA LEU A 68 -0.07 -46.68 14.22
C LEU A 68 0.54 -48.07 14.50
N LYS A 69 1.42 -48.55 13.60
CA LYS A 69 2.04 -49.89 13.67
C LYS A 69 3.28 -49.97 14.57
N THR A 70 3.87 -48.85 14.98
CA THR A 70 5.11 -48.85 15.77
C THR A 70 5.07 -47.76 16.84
N GLY A 71 5.11 -48.15 18.12
CA GLY A 71 5.45 -47.26 19.22
C GLY A 71 4.33 -46.90 20.22
N SER A 72 4.59 -47.31 21.48
CA SER A 72 4.06 -46.95 22.80
C SER A 72 2.63 -46.37 22.98
N LYS A 73 1.84 -47.06 23.82
CA LYS A 73 0.44 -46.76 24.18
C LYS A 73 0.28 -45.51 25.07
N MET A 74 1.32 -45.06 25.78
CA MET A 74 1.17 -44.05 26.84
C MET A 74 1.20 -42.59 26.34
N LEU A 75 1.92 -42.30 25.24
CA LEU A 75 1.93 -40.98 24.59
C LEU A 75 0.69 -40.71 23.72
N ARG A 76 -0.08 -41.76 23.38
CA ARG A 76 -1.28 -41.63 22.53
C ARG A 76 -2.43 -40.90 23.24
N LYS A 77 -2.69 -41.17 24.53
CA LYS A 77 -3.84 -40.57 25.24
C LYS A 77 -3.71 -39.06 25.43
N LYS A 78 -2.57 -38.58 25.93
CA LYS A 78 -2.35 -37.15 26.20
C LYS A 78 -2.31 -36.29 24.93
N PHE A 79 -1.81 -36.83 23.82
CA PHE A 79 -1.79 -36.12 22.53
C PHE A 79 -3.17 -36.13 21.85
N PHE A 80 -3.96 -37.19 22.03
CA PHE A 80 -5.33 -37.27 21.52
C PHE A 80 -6.28 -36.32 22.27
N GLU A 81 -6.22 -36.26 23.60
CA GLU A 81 -7.10 -35.40 24.41
C GLU A 81 -6.92 -33.92 24.06
N LYS A 82 -5.68 -33.42 23.98
CA LYS A 82 -5.41 -32.02 23.61
C LYS A 82 -5.81 -31.67 22.18
N LYS A 83 -5.67 -32.60 21.22
CA LYS A 83 -6.07 -32.35 19.83
C LYS A 83 -7.58 -32.42 19.64
N ILE A 84 -8.27 -33.31 20.35
CA ILE A 84 -9.74 -33.39 20.32
C ILE A 84 -10.34 -32.12 20.91
N GLU A 85 -9.83 -31.60 22.04
CA GLU A 85 -10.28 -30.31 22.58
C GLU A 85 -10.09 -29.16 21.57
N PHE A 86 -8.95 -29.11 20.88
CA PHE A 86 -8.71 -28.08 19.86
C PHE A 86 -9.69 -28.19 18.68
N PHE A 87 -9.99 -29.41 18.23
CA PHE A 87 -10.95 -29.66 17.15
C PHE A 87 -12.38 -29.33 17.56
N ILE A 88 -12.81 -29.70 18.76
CA ILE A 88 -14.15 -29.37 19.28
C ILE A 88 -14.29 -27.84 19.38
N LYS A 89 -13.32 -27.14 19.96
CA LYS A 89 -13.39 -25.68 20.12
C LYS A 89 -13.42 -24.92 18.79
N LYS A 90 -12.67 -25.39 17.79
CA LYS A 90 -12.55 -24.73 16.48
C LYS A 90 -13.67 -25.11 15.50
N CYS A 91 -14.23 -26.31 15.61
CA CYS A 91 -15.43 -26.69 14.86
C CYS A 91 -16.68 -26.01 15.43
N TRP A 92 -16.76 -25.81 16.74
CA TRP A 92 -17.96 -25.22 17.36
C TRP A 92 -18.15 -23.74 16.97
N THR A 93 -17.08 -22.96 16.85
CA THR A 93 -17.16 -21.57 16.35
C THR A 93 -17.63 -21.50 14.89
N VAL A 94 -17.23 -22.46 14.05
CA VAL A 94 -17.68 -22.55 12.65
C VAL A 94 -19.16 -22.94 12.56
N CYS A 95 -19.62 -23.88 13.40
CA CYS A 95 -21.03 -24.25 13.48
C CYS A 95 -21.91 -23.08 13.96
N ILE A 96 -21.46 -22.34 14.98
CA ILE A 96 -22.19 -21.16 15.49
C ILE A 96 -22.31 -20.08 14.41
N LEU A 97 -21.23 -19.80 13.67
CA LEU A 97 -21.25 -18.84 12.56
C LEU A 97 -22.23 -19.26 11.46
N LEU A 98 -22.29 -20.54 11.11
CA LEU A 98 -23.24 -21.06 10.12
C LEU A 98 -24.70 -20.93 10.60
N THR A 99 -24.97 -21.19 11.88
CA THR A 99 -26.32 -21.01 12.44
C THR A 99 -26.73 -19.53 12.44
N ILE A 100 -25.83 -18.62 12.79
CA ILE A 100 -26.09 -17.16 12.76
C ILE A 100 -26.35 -16.70 11.32
N LEU A 101 -25.56 -17.17 10.36
CA LEU A 101 -25.77 -16.84 8.94
C LEU A 101 -27.13 -17.34 8.43
N SER A 102 -27.55 -18.54 8.85
CA SER A 102 -28.84 -19.10 8.46
C SER A 102 -30.03 -18.34 9.07
N ALA A 103 -29.92 -17.92 10.34
CA ALA A 103 -30.93 -17.12 11.01
C ALA A 103 -31.08 -15.72 10.38
N LEU A 104 -29.96 -15.07 10.04
CA LEU A 104 -29.96 -13.78 9.33
C LEU A 104 -30.57 -13.90 7.91
N PHE A 105 -30.43 -15.05 7.26
CA PHE A 105 -31.04 -15.30 5.96
C PHE A 105 -32.57 -15.47 6.04
N VAL A 106 -33.06 -16.16 7.09
CA VAL A 106 -34.51 -16.28 7.34
C VAL A 106 -35.12 -14.92 7.69
N LEU A 107 -34.46 -14.11 8.54
CA LEU A 107 -34.95 -12.76 8.85
C LEU A 107 -34.96 -11.82 7.63
N SER A 108 -33.97 -11.95 6.73
CA SER A 108 -33.88 -11.09 5.54
C SER A 108 -34.85 -11.49 4.42
N THR A 109 -35.32 -12.74 4.40
CA THR A 109 -36.35 -13.20 3.45
C THR A 109 -37.75 -12.80 3.90
N ASP A 110 -38.06 -12.82 5.20
CA ASP A 110 -39.33 -12.29 5.73
C ASP A 110 -39.46 -10.76 5.54
N LEU A 111 -38.36 -10.01 5.65
CA LEU A 111 -38.35 -8.56 5.40
C LEU A 111 -38.47 -8.18 3.91
N ARG A 112 -38.22 -9.11 2.97
CA ARG A 112 -38.28 -8.83 1.53
C ARG A 112 -39.45 -9.46 0.79
N GLY A 113 -40.07 -10.52 1.32
CA GLY A 113 -41.12 -11.27 0.63
C GLY A 113 -42.56 -10.86 0.92
N GLY A 114 -42.86 -10.27 2.08
CA GLY A 114 -44.25 -10.23 2.59
C GLY A 114 -45.03 -8.91 2.51
N LYS A 115 -44.39 -7.74 2.29
CA LYS A 115 -45.06 -6.44 2.45
C LYS A 115 -45.05 -5.49 1.25
N GLN A 116 -44.30 -5.76 0.18
CA GLN A 116 -44.26 -4.84 -0.96
C GLN A 116 -45.40 -5.01 -1.97
N GLU A 117 -46.04 -6.18 -2.07
CA GLU A 117 -47.17 -6.37 -3.01
C GLU A 117 -48.52 -5.94 -2.40
N GLY A 118 -48.74 -6.20 -1.11
CA GLY A 118 -49.94 -5.72 -0.39
C GLY A 118 -50.02 -4.19 -0.31
N ALA A 119 -48.92 -3.52 0.05
CA ALA A 119 -48.88 -2.06 0.10
C ALA A 119 -49.09 -1.40 -1.28
N LYS A 120 -48.59 -2.00 -2.36
CA LYS A 120 -48.83 -1.51 -3.74
C LYS A 120 -50.27 -1.73 -4.21
N ALA A 121 -50.96 -2.73 -3.67
CA ALA A 121 -52.36 -3.01 -3.99
C ALA A 121 -53.34 -2.12 -3.21
N GLU A 122 -53.05 -1.79 -1.95
CA GLU A 122 -53.86 -0.85 -1.15
C GLU A 122 -53.72 0.60 -1.61
N ILE A 123 -52.51 1.05 -1.98
CA ILE A 123 -52.29 2.40 -2.51
C ILE A 123 -53.04 2.61 -3.84
N LYS A 124 -53.14 1.58 -4.69
CA LYS A 124 -53.89 1.65 -5.95
C LYS A 124 -55.41 1.73 -5.77
N LYS A 125 -55.96 1.33 -4.61
CA LYS A 125 -57.40 1.42 -4.32
C LYS A 125 -57.82 2.77 -3.77
N ASN A 126 -56.89 3.54 -3.21
CA ASN A 126 -57.16 4.81 -2.51
C ASN A 126 -56.80 6.06 -3.33
N LEU A 127 -56.20 5.92 -4.53
CA LEU A 127 -55.88 7.03 -5.41
C LEU A 127 -56.84 7.08 -6.60
N SER A 128 -57.31 8.29 -6.93
CA SER A 128 -58.13 8.50 -8.12
C SER A 128 -57.32 8.16 -9.38
N ALA A 129 -58.00 7.81 -10.47
CA ALA A 129 -57.34 7.49 -11.74
C ALA A 129 -56.52 8.68 -12.29
N GLU A 130 -56.83 9.90 -11.85
CA GLU A 130 -56.11 11.14 -12.19
C GLU A 130 -54.81 11.27 -11.39
N ASP A 131 -54.81 10.99 -10.08
CA ASP A 131 -53.59 10.99 -9.26
C ASP A 131 -52.57 9.95 -9.76
N ILE A 132 -53.05 8.81 -10.24
CA ILE A 132 -52.20 7.76 -10.84
C ILE A 132 -51.58 8.23 -12.16
N LYS A 133 -52.25 9.09 -12.93
CA LYS A 133 -51.70 9.67 -14.17
C LYS A 133 -50.67 10.76 -13.85
N ALA A 134 -51.00 11.68 -12.93
CA ALA A 134 -50.08 12.73 -12.48
C ALA A 134 -48.78 12.14 -11.90
N LEU A 135 -48.89 11.13 -11.02
CA LEU A 135 -47.71 10.43 -10.47
C LEU A 135 -46.90 9.71 -11.55
N LYS A 136 -47.55 9.17 -12.60
CA LYS A 136 -46.81 8.54 -13.72
C LYS A 136 -46.04 9.58 -14.52
N GLU A 137 -46.65 10.72 -14.81
CA GLU A 137 -45.99 11.84 -15.50
C GLU A 137 -44.81 12.38 -14.69
N GLU A 138 -45.00 12.57 -13.38
CA GLU A 138 -43.92 12.99 -12.47
C GLU A 138 -42.79 11.95 -12.41
N THR A 139 -43.10 10.64 -12.32
CA THR A 139 -42.06 9.60 -12.34
C THR A 139 -41.34 9.49 -13.69
N LEU A 140 -41.99 9.84 -14.79
CA LEU A 140 -41.36 9.89 -16.11
C LEU A 140 -40.43 11.10 -16.22
N TYR A 141 -40.87 12.26 -15.74
CA TYR A 141 -40.06 13.47 -15.66
C TYR A 141 -38.82 13.26 -14.79
N LEU A 142 -38.99 12.79 -13.55
CA LEU A 142 -37.89 12.50 -12.62
C LEU A 142 -36.95 11.42 -13.15
N ARG A 143 -37.44 10.47 -13.97
CA ARG A 143 -36.57 9.49 -14.65
C ARG A 143 -35.74 10.11 -15.76
N GLY A 144 -36.31 11.06 -16.50
CA GLY A 144 -35.58 11.85 -17.51
C GLY A 144 -34.45 12.63 -16.86
N GLU A 145 -34.77 13.40 -15.82
CA GLU A 145 -33.81 14.20 -15.06
C GLU A 145 -32.72 13.31 -14.43
N ASN A 146 -33.08 12.18 -13.82
CA ASN A 146 -32.09 11.22 -13.31
C ASN A 146 -31.20 10.60 -14.40
N ALA A 147 -31.70 10.49 -15.64
CA ALA A 147 -30.89 10.00 -16.75
C ALA A 147 -29.92 11.06 -17.25
N GLU A 148 -30.34 12.33 -17.27
CA GLU A 148 -29.49 13.48 -17.62
C GLU A 148 -28.40 13.70 -16.57
N LEU A 149 -28.76 13.73 -15.28
CA LEU A 149 -27.79 13.83 -14.17
C LEU A 149 -26.79 12.67 -14.15
N LYS A 150 -27.18 11.47 -14.60
CA LYS A 150 -26.24 10.35 -14.75
C LYS A 150 -25.26 10.57 -15.90
N LYS A 151 -25.73 11.11 -17.03
CA LYS A 151 -24.85 11.44 -18.16
C LYS A 151 -23.86 12.55 -17.78
N GLU A 152 -24.31 13.57 -17.07
CA GLU A 152 -23.44 14.64 -16.55
C GLU A 152 -22.42 14.09 -15.54
N ASN A 153 -22.83 13.21 -14.63
CA ASN A 153 -21.89 12.54 -13.74
C ASN A 153 -20.86 11.69 -14.49
N GLU A 154 -21.27 11.02 -15.57
CA GLU A 154 -20.36 10.24 -16.41
C GLU A 154 -19.39 11.13 -17.20
N SER A 155 -19.83 12.29 -17.70
CA SER A 155 -18.94 13.25 -18.36
C SER A 155 -17.95 13.88 -17.38
N LEU A 156 -18.42 14.33 -16.22
CA LEU A 156 -17.57 14.88 -15.16
C LEU A 156 -16.53 13.87 -14.67
N ARG A 157 -16.89 12.59 -14.55
CA ARG A 157 -15.93 11.53 -14.19
C ARG A 157 -14.85 11.35 -15.25
N LYS A 158 -15.19 11.47 -16.54
CA LYS A 158 -14.19 11.39 -17.63
C LYS A 158 -13.26 12.60 -17.60
N GLU A 159 -13.80 13.79 -17.42
CA GLU A 159 -13.01 15.02 -17.29
C GLU A 159 -12.06 14.95 -16.08
N LEU A 160 -12.54 14.45 -14.94
CA LEU A 160 -11.69 14.25 -13.76
C LEU A 160 -10.55 13.25 -14.03
N ILE A 161 -10.83 12.14 -14.72
CA ILE A 161 -9.78 11.18 -15.09
C ILE A 161 -8.75 11.83 -16.01
N GLU A 162 -9.19 12.57 -17.04
CA GLU A 162 -8.29 13.27 -17.97
C GLU A 162 -7.43 14.33 -17.25
N ILE A 163 -8.01 15.06 -16.30
CA ILE A 163 -7.27 16.02 -15.48
C ILE A 163 -6.22 15.29 -14.62
N LEU A 164 -6.60 14.19 -13.97
CA LEU A 164 -5.68 13.40 -13.14
C LEU A 164 -4.54 12.79 -13.97
N GLU A 165 -4.83 12.30 -15.18
CA GLU A 165 -3.81 11.80 -16.12
C GLU A 165 -2.83 12.92 -16.51
N ARG A 166 -3.34 14.11 -16.86
CA ARG A 166 -2.48 15.28 -17.16
C ARG A 166 -1.59 15.68 -15.99
N TYR A 167 -2.12 15.69 -14.77
CA TYR A 167 -1.30 15.97 -13.58
C TYR A 167 -0.26 14.89 -13.34
N SER A 168 -0.61 13.61 -13.48
CA SER A 168 0.34 12.51 -13.35
C SER A 168 1.46 12.58 -14.39
N GLU A 169 1.16 12.97 -15.64
CA GLU A 169 2.16 13.17 -16.68
C GLU A 169 3.07 14.37 -16.39
N GLN A 170 2.50 15.47 -15.89
CA GLN A 170 3.25 16.65 -15.47
C GLN A 170 4.18 16.32 -14.29
N ASP A 171 3.70 15.58 -13.29
CA ASP A 171 4.50 15.16 -12.14
C ASP A 171 5.66 14.27 -12.57
N ALA A 172 5.41 13.29 -13.45
CA ALA A 172 6.47 12.43 -14.00
C ALA A 172 7.49 13.23 -14.83
N SER A 173 7.03 14.24 -15.57
CA SER A 173 7.91 15.16 -16.33
C SER A 173 8.78 16.01 -15.38
N MET A 174 8.18 16.58 -14.33
CA MET A 174 8.89 17.36 -13.33
C MET A 174 9.91 16.51 -12.58
N GLU A 175 9.56 15.28 -12.18
CA GLU A 175 10.48 14.35 -11.53
C GLU A 175 11.68 14.02 -12.43
N ARG A 176 11.45 13.78 -13.72
CA ARG A 176 12.53 13.57 -14.70
C ARG A 176 13.46 14.78 -14.79
N ILE A 177 12.91 15.99 -14.88
CA ILE A 177 13.71 17.22 -14.93
C ILE A 177 14.50 17.39 -13.64
N GLN A 178 13.88 17.17 -12.47
CA GLN A 178 14.56 17.27 -11.17
C GLN A 178 15.72 16.28 -11.07
N LEU A 179 15.52 15.02 -11.49
CA LEU A 179 16.56 14.00 -11.50
C LEU A 179 17.66 14.32 -12.53
N SER A 180 17.31 14.85 -13.70
CA SER A 180 18.26 15.31 -14.72
C SER A 180 19.13 16.44 -14.19
N ILE A 181 18.51 17.46 -13.56
CA ILE A 181 19.22 18.57 -12.93
C ILE A 181 20.12 18.07 -11.79
N ALA A 182 19.61 17.20 -10.91
CA ALA A 182 20.41 16.64 -9.83
C ALA A 182 21.60 15.81 -10.34
N GLY A 183 21.40 15.02 -11.41
CA GLY A 183 22.46 14.29 -12.09
C GLY A 183 23.51 15.21 -12.71
N ALA A 184 23.09 16.24 -13.44
CA ALA A 184 23.99 17.22 -14.05
C ALA A 184 24.77 18.02 -13.01
N LEU A 185 24.13 18.45 -11.91
CA LEU A 185 24.79 19.17 -10.81
C LEU A 185 25.77 18.28 -10.05
N ALA A 186 25.45 17.00 -9.83
CA ALA A 186 26.31 16.08 -9.09
C ALA A 186 27.52 15.62 -9.90
N THR A 187 27.36 15.46 -11.21
CA THR A 187 28.39 14.85 -12.07
C THR A 187 29.22 15.90 -12.82
N SER A 188 28.74 17.15 -12.94
CA SER A 188 29.30 18.22 -13.78
C SER A 188 29.46 17.84 -15.27
N GLU A 189 29.06 16.63 -15.66
CA GLU A 189 29.08 16.12 -17.02
C GLU A 189 27.70 16.28 -17.66
N LYS A 190 27.69 16.92 -18.83
CA LYS A 190 26.51 17.28 -19.61
C LYS A 190 26.02 16.12 -20.46
N THR A 191 25.80 14.95 -19.88
CA THR A 191 25.33 13.79 -20.64
C THR A 191 23.80 13.82 -20.71
N ASP A 192 23.28 13.99 -21.92
CA ASP A 192 21.86 13.87 -22.32
C ASP A 192 20.86 14.86 -21.72
N VAL A 193 21.25 16.13 -21.63
CA VAL A 193 20.36 17.22 -21.20
C VAL A 193 19.87 17.99 -22.43
N SER A 194 18.55 18.18 -22.56
CA SER A 194 17.93 18.94 -23.67
C SER A 194 18.48 20.38 -23.73
N VAL A 195 18.57 21.01 -24.90
CA VAL A 195 19.17 22.36 -25.07
C VAL A 195 18.59 23.38 -24.08
N LYS A 196 17.27 23.33 -23.85
CA LYS A 196 16.58 24.20 -22.87
C LYS A 196 17.01 23.94 -21.42
N GLU A 197 17.23 22.68 -21.07
CA GLU A 197 17.67 22.29 -19.73
C GLU A 197 19.14 22.68 -19.52
N GLN A 198 19.99 22.61 -20.55
CA GLN A 198 21.37 23.11 -20.50
C GLN A 198 21.41 24.62 -20.31
N GLU A 199 20.55 25.37 -21.00
CA GLU A 199 20.41 26.81 -20.80
C GLU A 199 20.00 27.13 -19.36
N LEU A 200 18.99 26.42 -18.84
CA LEU A 200 18.52 26.61 -17.46
C LEU A 200 19.62 26.29 -16.43
N LEU A 201 20.35 25.20 -16.62
CA LEU A 201 21.50 24.85 -15.78
C LEU A 201 22.59 25.92 -15.83
N SER A 202 22.87 26.49 -17.01
CA SER A 202 23.86 27.57 -17.15
C SER A 202 23.44 28.87 -16.45
N VAL A 203 22.14 29.16 -16.42
CA VAL A 203 21.58 30.31 -15.69
C VAL A 203 21.67 30.05 -14.20
N MET A 204 21.35 28.84 -13.76
CA MET A 204 21.43 28.42 -12.36
C MET A 204 22.87 28.43 -11.84
N GLU A 205 23.85 27.95 -12.62
CA GLU A 205 25.27 28.01 -12.26
C GLU A 205 25.75 29.47 -12.13
N ARG A 206 25.33 30.36 -13.04
CA ARG A 206 25.61 31.79 -12.94
C ARG A 206 24.97 32.40 -11.71
N LEU A 207 23.71 32.08 -11.42
CA LEU A 207 23.01 32.55 -10.22
C LEU A 207 23.73 32.10 -8.94
N LEU A 208 24.18 30.85 -8.86
CA LEU A 208 24.94 30.32 -7.73
C LEU A 208 26.28 31.03 -7.57
N LYS A 209 27.05 31.23 -8.66
CA LYS A 209 28.31 31.99 -8.61
C LYS A 209 28.10 33.43 -8.17
N HIS A 210 27.09 34.11 -8.71
CA HIS A 210 26.79 35.49 -8.36
C HIS A 210 26.29 35.61 -6.92
N SER A 211 25.38 34.75 -6.47
CA SER A 211 24.87 34.75 -5.10
C SER A 211 25.97 34.50 -4.07
N GLY A 212 26.92 33.61 -4.35
CA GLY A 212 28.09 33.41 -3.48
C GLY A 212 29.00 34.63 -3.41
N ALA A 213 29.26 35.28 -4.56
CA ALA A 213 30.01 36.53 -4.60
C ALA A 213 29.30 37.67 -3.85
N TYR A 214 27.97 37.76 -3.95
CA TYR A 214 27.16 38.73 -3.21
C TYR A 214 27.20 38.45 -1.70
N ALA A 215 27.01 37.20 -1.28
CA ALA A 215 27.12 36.80 0.12
C ALA A 215 28.47 37.20 0.73
N PHE A 216 29.57 36.94 0.00
CA PHE A 216 30.91 37.33 0.44
C PHE A 216 31.07 38.85 0.56
N LYS A 217 30.65 39.61 -0.46
CA LYS A 217 30.72 41.09 -0.44
C LYS A 217 29.84 41.69 0.66
N SER A 218 28.68 41.12 0.94
CA SER A 218 27.80 41.55 2.04
C SER A 218 28.46 41.34 3.41
N LEU A 219 29.17 40.22 3.60
CA LEU A 219 29.94 39.96 4.82
C LEU A 219 31.16 40.88 4.95
N GLU A 220 31.83 41.19 3.85
CA GLU A 220 32.92 42.16 3.83
C GLU A 220 32.42 43.57 4.18
N PHE A 221 31.30 43.99 3.61
CA PHE A 221 30.64 45.25 3.94
C PHE A 221 30.20 45.31 5.41
N TYR A 222 29.67 44.21 5.95
CA TYR A 222 29.39 44.09 7.39
C TYR A 222 30.64 44.36 8.24
N ARG A 223 31.79 43.76 7.87
CA ARG A 223 33.05 43.94 8.60
C ARG A 223 33.52 45.39 8.56
N GLN A 224 33.42 46.04 7.39
CA GLN A 224 33.75 47.46 7.23
C GLN A 224 32.83 48.36 8.06
N LEU A 225 31.52 48.08 8.05
CA LEU A 225 30.54 48.80 8.88
C LEU A 225 30.83 48.64 10.37
N GLU A 226 31.23 47.45 10.83
CA GLU A 226 31.54 47.20 12.24
C GLU A 226 32.76 48.02 12.69
N GLU A 227 33.78 48.17 11.84
CA GLU A 227 34.96 49.00 12.09
C GLU A 227 34.61 50.51 12.13
N VAL A 228 33.68 50.96 11.29
CA VAL A 228 33.18 52.34 11.30
C VAL A 228 32.31 52.59 12.53
N LEU A 229 31.43 51.65 12.89
CA LEU A 229 30.55 51.78 14.05
C LEU A 229 31.34 51.86 15.36
N LYS A 230 32.47 51.15 15.48
CA LYS A 230 33.36 51.23 16.64
C LYS A 230 33.95 52.61 16.85
N LYS A 231 34.07 53.42 15.78
CA LYS A 231 34.61 54.78 15.81
C LYS A 231 33.51 55.84 15.88
N ALA A 232 32.26 55.47 15.61
CA ALA A 232 31.12 56.38 15.64
C ALA A 232 30.62 56.58 17.08
N GLN A 233 30.43 57.84 17.47
CA GLN A 233 29.74 58.19 18.71
C GLN A 233 28.23 58.28 18.41
N LEU A 234 27.55 57.15 18.52
CA LEU A 234 26.10 57.04 18.34
C LEU A 234 25.42 56.83 19.69
N ASP A 235 24.15 57.20 19.78
CA ASP A 235 23.32 56.85 20.93
C ASP A 235 23.16 55.33 21.06
N ASN A 236 23.10 54.82 22.29
CA ASN A 236 23.11 53.38 22.57
C ASN A 236 21.92 52.65 21.92
N VAL A 237 20.76 53.32 21.82
CA VAL A 237 19.56 52.75 21.21
C VAL A 237 19.70 52.64 19.68
N GLU A 238 20.30 53.65 19.03
CA GLU A 238 20.55 53.65 17.59
C GLU A 238 21.63 52.63 17.22
N LEU A 239 22.68 52.55 18.03
CA LEU A 239 23.75 51.58 17.88
C LEU A 239 23.23 50.13 17.99
N ALA A 240 22.33 49.86 18.96
CA ALA A 240 21.70 48.54 19.09
C ALA A 240 20.80 48.19 17.91
N LYS A 241 20.01 49.15 17.39
CA LYS A 241 19.18 48.93 16.19
C LYS A 241 20.04 48.59 14.95
N ILE A 242 21.13 49.32 14.74
CA ILE A 242 22.04 49.07 13.61
C ILE A 242 22.71 47.69 13.76
N LYS A 243 23.16 47.33 14.96
CA LYS A 243 23.74 46.00 15.22
C LYS A 243 22.76 44.85 14.94
N LEU A 244 21.50 44.96 15.38
CA LEU A 244 20.49 43.94 15.11
C LEU A 244 20.21 43.79 13.61
N ALA A 245 20.10 44.91 12.87
CA ALA A 245 19.93 44.88 11.43
C ALA A 245 21.15 44.27 10.72
N MET A 246 22.36 44.56 11.21
CA MET A 246 23.60 44.00 10.71
C MET A 246 23.70 42.48 10.98
N GLU A 247 23.30 42.01 12.16
CA GLU A 247 23.28 40.59 12.51
C GLU A 247 22.28 39.80 11.66
N ASP A 248 21.08 40.33 11.42
CA ASP A 248 20.08 39.73 10.53
C ASP A 248 20.59 39.64 9.08
N LEU A 249 21.22 40.72 8.58
CA LEU A 249 21.84 40.73 7.26
C LEU A 249 23.00 39.75 7.15
N ALA A 250 23.83 39.64 8.20
CA ALA A 250 24.94 38.69 8.25
C ALA A 250 24.43 37.23 8.31
N GLY A 251 23.34 36.97 9.03
CA GLY A 251 22.66 35.67 9.03
C GLY A 251 22.20 35.29 7.63
N LYS A 252 21.42 36.15 6.97
CA LYS A 252 20.94 35.93 5.60
C LYS A 252 22.06 35.78 4.57
N ALA A 253 23.14 36.55 4.72
CA ALA A 253 24.31 36.43 3.85
C ALA A 253 25.06 35.10 4.06
N LYS A 254 25.18 34.61 5.29
CA LYS A 254 25.76 33.28 5.58
C LYS A 254 24.91 32.16 4.99
N ASP A 255 23.58 32.23 5.15
CA ASP A 255 22.65 31.26 4.59
C ASP A 255 22.73 31.23 3.06
N LEU A 256 22.75 32.41 2.43
CA LEU A 256 22.96 32.53 0.98
C LEU A 256 24.32 31.97 0.56
N GLY A 257 25.39 32.21 1.32
CA GLY A 257 26.71 31.63 1.11
C GLY A 257 26.72 30.11 1.18
N ALA A 258 26.00 29.52 2.14
CA ALA A 258 25.87 28.08 2.31
C ALA A 258 25.06 27.41 1.18
N MET A 259 24.08 28.12 0.61
CA MET A 259 23.27 27.64 -0.52
C MET A 259 23.97 27.82 -1.88
N SER A 260 24.80 28.85 -2.00
CA SER A 260 25.49 29.24 -3.24
C SER A 260 26.84 28.54 -3.42
N THR A 261 27.38 27.96 -2.35
CA THR A 261 28.43 26.96 -2.47
C THR A 261 27.82 25.77 -3.22
N SER A 262 28.04 25.77 -4.53
CA SER A 262 28.00 24.56 -5.34
C SER A 262 28.68 23.45 -4.52
N PRO A 263 28.22 22.18 -4.57
CA PRO A 263 28.98 21.07 -4.03
C PRO A 263 30.28 20.97 -4.83
N GLN A 264 31.22 21.87 -4.54
CA GLN A 264 32.60 21.86 -4.95
C GLN A 264 33.09 20.52 -4.47
N GLN A 265 33.15 19.57 -5.40
CA GLN A 265 33.74 18.24 -5.24
C GLN A 265 33.60 17.77 -3.80
N THR A 266 32.41 17.34 -3.39
CA THR A 266 32.29 16.51 -2.18
C THR A 266 33.41 15.49 -2.28
N GLN A 267 34.45 15.68 -1.45
CA GLN A 267 35.66 14.89 -1.50
C GLN A 267 35.18 13.46 -1.51
N ARG A 268 35.39 12.77 -2.62
CA ARG A 268 34.85 11.43 -2.81
C ARG A 268 35.37 10.62 -1.64
N ILE A 269 34.47 10.26 -0.73
CA ILE A 269 34.91 9.66 0.52
C ILE A 269 35.47 8.28 0.16
N ASP A 270 36.78 8.11 0.33
CA ASP A 270 37.42 6.83 0.04
C ASP A 270 37.23 5.80 1.15
N ARG A 271 36.77 6.26 2.32
CA ARG A 271 36.59 5.43 3.51
C ARG A 271 35.37 5.84 4.32
N CYS A 272 34.45 4.91 4.55
CA CYS A 272 33.35 5.07 5.51
C CYS A 272 33.37 3.95 6.55
N ARG A 273 32.45 3.99 7.54
CA ARG A 273 32.31 2.94 8.56
C ARG A 273 30.93 2.30 8.50
N VAL A 274 30.87 1.03 8.88
CA VAL A 274 29.60 0.33 9.10
C VAL A 274 28.94 0.85 10.38
N LEU A 275 27.75 1.43 10.27
CA LEU A 275 26.95 1.88 11.41
C LEU A 275 26.07 0.79 12.00
N ALA A 276 25.54 -0.10 11.18
CA ALA A 276 24.68 -1.20 11.63
C ALA A 276 24.72 -2.35 10.62
N VAL A 277 24.57 -3.59 11.12
CA VAL A 277 24.50 -4.80 10.30
C VAL A 277 23.19 -5.51 10.61
N ASN A 278 22.35 -5.71 9.59
CA ASN A 278 21.12 -6.48 9.70
C ASN A 278 21.30 -7.85 9.02
N LYS A 279 21.53 -8.88 9.85
CA LYS A 279 21.77 -10.25 9.37
C LYS A 279 20.54 -10.89 8.73
N SER A 280 19.33 -10.55 9.18
CA SER A 280 18.08 -11.09 8.65
C SER A 280 17.80 -10.60 7.23
N LEU A 281 18.20 -9.37 6.92
CA LEU A 281 17.97 -8.75 5.61
C LEU A 281 19.20 -8.75 4.70
N GLN A 282 20.35 -9.27 5.15
CA GLN A 282 21.62 -9.24 4.42
C GLN A 282 22.06 -7.80 4.05
N THR A 283 21.71 -6.82 4.89
CA THR A 283 21.98 -5.39 4.66
C THR A 283 22.84 -4.75 5.73
N VAL A 284 23.54 -3.70 5.32
CA VAL A 284 24.54 -2.97 6.12
C VAL A 284 24.28 -1.48 5.95
N VAL A 285 24.32 -0.73 7.02
CA VAL A 285 24.20 0.74 7.00
C VAL A 285 25.60 1.34 7.06
N LEU A 286 25.91 2.28 6.18
CA LEU A 286 27.19 2.97 6.07
C LEU A 286 27.05 4.42 6.54
N SER A 287 28.14 4.96 7.10
CA SER A 287 28.26 6.33 7.64
C SER A 287 28.46 7.41 6.57
N ALA A 288 28.00 7.17 5.36
CA ALA A 288 28.13 8.10 4.24
C ALA A 288 26.92 7.92 3.30
N GLY A 289 26.52 8.99 2.64
CA GLY A 289 25.31 9.10 1.84
C GLY A 289 25.51 9.93 0.57
N PHE A 290 24.41 10.37 -0.04
CA PHE A 290 24.48 11.07 -1.33
C PHE A 290 25.16 12.45 -1.22
N ALA A 291 25.07 13.13 -0.07
CA ALA A 291 25.80 14.38 0.15
C ALA A 291 27.31 14.17 0.30
N GLN A 292 27.80 12.92 0.22
CA GLN A 292 29.22 12.57 0.16
C GLN A 292 29.56 11.84 -1.15
N GLY A 293 28.68 11.89 -2.15
CA GLY A 293 28.89 11.27 -3.47
C GLY A 293 28.59 9.76 -3.52
N ILE A 294 27.87 9.20 -2.55
CA ILE A 294 27.42 7.80 -2.62
C ILE A 294 26.11 7.71 -3.42
N THR A 295 26.14 6.95 -4.50
CA THR A 295 24.98 6.67 -5.35
C THR A 295 24.52 5.22 -5.25
N ASN A 296 23.27 4.98 -5.63
CA ASN A 296 22.74 3.62 -5.73
C ASN A 296 23.50 2.82 -6.80
N GLY A 297 23.81 1.56 -6.51
CA GLY A 297 24.60 0.69 -7.39
C GLY A 297 26.11 0.78 -7.18
N LEU A 298 26.61 1.75 -6.40
CA LEU A 298 28.03 1.92 -6.12
C LEU A 298 28.54 0.76 -5.24
N ASN A 299 29.68 0.18 -5.62
CA ASN A 299 30.27 -0.94 -4.89
C ASN A 299 31.32 -0.45 -3.89
N TRP A 300 31.28 -1.01 -2.69
CA TRP A 300 32.16 -0.73 -1.57
C TRP A 300 32.75 -2.05 -1.06
N TYR A 301 33.93 -1.98 -0.45
CA TYR A 301 34.66 -3.17 -0.02
C TYR A 301 35.01 -3.14 1.47
N ALA A 302 34.80 -4.26 2.15
CA ALA A 302 35.08 -4.43 3.58
C ALA A 302 35.95 -5.67 3.84
N GLY A 303 36.60 -5.70 5.01
CA GLY A 303 37.51 -6.76 5.43
C GLY A 303 39.00 -6.45 5.19
N LYS A 304 39.90 -7.20 5.83
CA LYS A 304 41.37 -6.96 5.80
C LYS A 304 41.95 -7.00 4.39
N ASN A 305 41.41 -7.86 3.52
CA ASN A 305 41.80 -8.00 2.11
C ASN A 305 40.69 -7.56 1.14
N LYS A 306 39.69 -6.77 1.60
CA LYS A 306 38.59 -6.29 0.74
C LYS A 306 37.76 -7.40 0.08
N GLU A 307 37.70 -8.57 0.72
CA GLU A 307 37.02 -9.77 0.21
C GLU A 307 35.49 -9.62 0.17
N ILE A 308 34.94 -8.72 0.99
CA ILE A 308 33.49 -8.52 1.10
C ILE A 308 33.08 -7.35 0.22
N GLN A 309 32.24 -7.63 -0.79
CA GLN A 309 31.71 -6.63 -1.72
C GLN A 309 30.29 -6.24 -1.30
N LEU A 310 30.10 -4.96 -1.03
CA LEU A 310 28.84 -4.32 -0.68
C LEU A 310 28.35 -3.49 -1.86
N ARG A 311 27.06 -3.55 -2.20
CA ARG A 311 26.46 -2.65 -3.19
C ARG A 311 25.41 -1.79 -2.54
N VAL A 312 25.52 -0.48 -2.73
CA VAL A 312 24.57 0.48 -2.20
C VAL A 312 23.21 0.28 -2.87
N VAL A 313 22.18 0.05 -2.06
CA VAL A 313 20.79 -0.12 -2.49
C VAL A 313 20.04 1.21 -2.39
N THR A 314 20.30 1.98 -1.33
CA THR A 314 19.68 3.29 -1.12
C THR A 314 20.65 4.24 -0.40
N ALA A 315 20.66 5.50 -0.82
CA ALA A 315 21.42 6.56 -0.18
C ALA A 315 20.48 7.67 0.33
N ARG A 316 20.68 8.09 1.58
CA ARG A 316 20.12 9.30 2.21
C ARG A 316 21.22 10.37 2.31
N PRO A 317 20.97 11.60 2.80
CA PRO A 317 21.98 12.66 2.77
C PRO A 317 23.31 12.27 3.44
N PHE A 318 23.26 11.60 4.61
CA PHE A 318 24.44 11.29 5.42
C PHE A 318 24.64 9.80 5.73
N ILE A 319 23.73 8.93 5.26
CA ILE A 319 23.77 7.49 5.49
C ILE A 319 23.35 6.74 4.24
N SER A 320 23.83 5.51 4.06
CA SER A 320 23.40 4.65 2.96
C SER A 320 23.20 3.23 3.45
N ALA A 321 22.32 2.48 2.80
CA ALA A 321 22.18 1.05 3.02
C ALA A 321 22.74 0.29 1.83
N ALA A 322 23.58 -0.71 2.11
CA ALA A 322 24.21 -1.57 1.14
C ALA A 322 23.87 -3.04 1.41
N ALA A 323 23.73 -3.83 0.35
CA ALA A 323 23.55 -5.27 0.42
C ALA A 323 24.87 -5.98 0.14
N VAL A 324 25.09 -7.12 0.79
CA VAL A 324 26.27 -7.97 0.56
C VAL A 324 26.10 -8.73 -0.75
N ILE A 325 27.02 -8.55 -1.71
CA ILE A 325 27.03 -9.29 -2.99
C ILE A 325 28.02 -10.45 -2.94
N LYS A 326 29.21 -10.21 -2.38
CA LYS A 326 30.25 -11.23 -2.24
C LYS A 326 30.79 -11.20 -0.82
N GLY A 327 31.13 -12.37 -0.29
CA GLY A 327 31.57 -12.55 1.09
C GLY A 327 30.42 -12.92 2.04
N ASN A 328 30.76 -13.14 3.31
CA ASN A 328 29.80 -13.51 4.34
C ASN A 328 29.44 -12.29 5.21
N ILE A 329 28.16 -12.06 5.44
CA ILE A 329 27.70 -10.97 6.32
C ILE A 329 28.15 -11.16 7.78
N ASN A 330 28.45 -12.39 8.19
CA ASN A 330 28.91 -12.67 9.56
C ASN A 330 30.30 -12.08 9.85
N ASP A 331 31.07 -11.77 8.82
CA ASP A 331 32.41 -11.17 8.96
C ASP A 331 32.33 -9.64 9.08
N LEU A 332 31.14 -9.06 8.90
CA LEU A 332 30.89 -7.63 9.07
C LEU A 332 30.48 -7.32 10.49
N SER A 333 31.12 -6.30 11.05
CA SER A 333 30.84 -5.78 12.38
C SER A 333 30.60 -4.28 12.33
N GLN A 334 29.82 -3.79 13.30
CA GLN A 334 29.64 -2.37 13.51
C GLN A 334 30.99 -1.71 13.80
N GLY A 335 31.23 -0.55 13.19
CA GLY A 335 32.50 0.19 13.28
C GLY A 335 33.57 -0.23 12.26
N MET A 336 33.36 -1.34 11.52
CA MET A 336 34.33 -1.80 10.51
C MET A 336 34.50 -0.74 9.39
N PRO A 337 35.74 -0.44 8.97
CA PRO A 337 35.97 0.45 7.84
C PRO A 337 35.62 -0.22 6.52
N VAL A 338 35.08 0.58 5.60
CA VAL A 338 34.68 0.19 4.26
C VAL A 338 35.30 1.16 3.27
N TYR A 339 35.77 0.68 2.13
CA TYR A 339 36.56 1.44 1.16
C TYR A 339 35.89 1.52 -0.21
N SER A 340 36.08 2.63 -0.92
CA SER A 340 35.55 2.86 -2.27
C SER A 340 36.32 2.08 -3.36
N SER A 341 37.62 1.84 -3.14
CA SER A 341 38.52 1.18 -4.09
C SER A 341 38.81 -0.26 -3.71
N ALA A 342 38.85 -1.15 -4.71
CA ALA A 342 39.16 -2.57 -4.56
C ALA A 342 40.67 -2.86 -4.34
N LYS A 343 41.56 -1.88 -4.50
CA LYS A 343 43.02 -2.06 -4.40
C LYS A 343 43.55 -2.08 -2.98
#